data_AF-A0A151QWN7-F1
#
_entry.id   AF-A0A151QWN7-F1
#
_cell.length_a   1.000
_cell.length_b   1.000
_cell.length_c   1.000
_cell.angle_alpha   90.00
_cell.angle_beta   90.00
_cell.angle_gamma   90.00
#
_symmetry.space_group_name_H-M   'P 1'
#
loop_
_entity.id
_entity.type
_entity.pdbx_description
1 polymer ?
#
loop_
_entity_poly.entity_id
_entity_poly.type
_entity_poly.pdbx_seq_one_letter_code
_entity_poly.pdbx_strand_id
1 'polypeptide(L)'
;MFQGFPPLKDKHIQWLERIEALRQSIWKEAGIFDFVQLSKYDLNVFNPQMLLSAVFFWNKETHAFKFPCGIVCPTLLDIVAITGLKPLGDRYLPNILEEEIPMTETLIFWDKKTYFAFVSAHHGEEGTPVTDFEHIAFLLYWLSACVFCTPSLQVPKYYYTLAQALHLKKKICLSKLLLASFYNCLDEAFKSLFRETGPRNLTGLL
;
A
#
# COMPACT_ATOMS: atom_id res chain seq x y z
N MET A 1 -14.86 -2.06 0.06
CA MET A 1 -14.54 -2.89 -1.13
C MET A 1 -13.03 -3.12 -1.11
N PHE A 2 -12.54 -4.36 -1.18
CA PHE A 2 -11.10 -4.62 -1.25
C PHE A 2 -10.54 -3.99 -2.53
N GLN A 3 -9.54 -3.12 -2.38
CA GLN A 3 -8.75 -2.66 -3.50
C GLN A 3 -7.45 -3.46 -3.52
N GLY A 4 -7.23 -4.18 -4.62
CA GLY A 4 -5.94 -4.78 -4.92
C GLY A 4 -4.94 -3.72 -5.39
N PHE A 5 -3.73 -4.17 -5.72
CA PHE A 5 -2.76 -3.32 -6.41
C PHE A 5 -3.43 -2.69 -7.65
N PRO A 6 -3.15 -1.42 -7.99
CA PRO A 6 -3.66 -0.86 -9.24
C PRO A 6 -3.23 -1.75 -10.41
N PRO A 7 -4.08 -1.94 -11.43
CA PRO A 7 -3.66 -2.65 -12.63
C PRO A 7 -2.40 -2.00 -13.18
N LEU A 8 -1.43 -2.83 -13.60
CA LEU A 8 -0.18 -2.36 -14.16
C LEU A 8 -0.50 -1.43 -15.34
N LYS A 9 -0.07 -0.18 -15.23
CA LYS A 9 -0.08 0.78 -16.33
C LYS A 9 1.36 0.97 -16.77
N ASP A 10 1.61 0.97 -18.07
CA ASP A 10 2.96 1.09 -18.65
C ASP A 10 3.77 2.25 -18.03
N LYS A 11 3.11 3.40 -17.79
CA LYS A 11 3.74 4.55 -17.13
C LYS A 11 4.23 4.31 -15.70
N HIS A 12 3.54 3.47 -14.93
CA HIS A 12 3.98 3.13 -13.56
C HIS A 12 5.28 2.33 -13.61
N ILE A 13 5.33 1.29 -14.46
CA ILE A 13 6.50 0.42 -14.60
C ILE A 13 7.68 1.23 -15.10
N GLN A 14 7.50 2.03 -16.15
CA GLN A 14 8.54 2.92 -16.68
C GLN A 14 9.08 3.87 -15.59
N TRP A 15 8.19 4.47 -14.80
CA TRP A 15 8.63 5.33 -13.71
C TRP A 15 9.40 4.56 -12.64
N LEU A 16 8.91 3.38 -12.23
CA LEU A 16 9.59 2.52 -11.26
C LEU A 16 10.99 2.13 -11.73
N GLU A 17 11.13 1.65 -12.98
CA GLU A 17 12.41 1.26 -13.57
C GLU A 17 13.41 2.42 -13.62
N ARG A 18 12.92 3.62 -13.99
CA ARG A 18 13.71 4.85 -13.97
C ARG A 18 14.22 5.18 -12.55
N ILE A 19 13.35 5.16 -11.55
CA ILE A 19 13.76 5.45 -10.16
C ILE A 19 14.72 4.38 -9.66
N GLU A 20 14.45 3.11 -9.95
CA GLU A 20 15.31 1.99 -9.55
C GLU A 20 16.74 2.13 -10.08
N ALA A 21 16.89 2.47 -11.36
CA ALA A 21 18.19 2.63 -12.00
C ALA A 21 19.10 3.63 -11.23
N LEU A 22 18.53 4.66 -10.61
CA LEU A 22 19.27 5.77 -9.99
C LEU A 22 19.17 5.81 -8.45
N ARG A 23 18.19 5.14 -7.84
CA ARG A 23 17.87 5.27 -6.40
C ARG A 23 17.72 3.92 -5.67
N GLN A 24 17.93 2.77 -6.31
CA GLN A 24 17.80 1.46 -5.66
C GLN A 24 18.64 1.28 -4.38
N SER A 25 19.79 1.96 -4.26
CA SER A 25 20.65 1.89 -3.07
C SER A 25 19.92 2.43 -1.83
N ILE A 26 19.12 3.49 -1.99
CA ILE A 26 18.28 4.06 -0.92
C ILE A 26 17.26 3.02 -0.46
N TRP A 27 16.62 2.31 -1.39
CA TRP A 27 15.63 1.29 -1.07
C TRP A 27 16.22 0.09 -0.34
N LYS A 28 17.43 -0.33 -0.72
CA LYS A 28 18.15 -1.42 -0.04
C LYS A 28 18.53 -1.01 1.39
N GLU A 29 18.98 0.23 1.58
CA GLU A 29 19.34 0.77 2.89
C GLU A 29 18.12 0.91 3.81
N ALA A 30 17.02 1.48 3.28
CA ALA A 30 15.73 1.57 3.96
C ALA A 30 15.09 0.19 4.22
N GLY A 31 15.47 -0.84 3.46
CA GLY A 31 14.92 -2.20 3.58
C GLY A 31 13.56 -2.38 2.91
N ILE A 32 13.30 -1.67 1.81
CA ILE A 32 12.05 -1.73 1.04
C ILE A 32 12.24 -2.24 -0.39
N PHE A 33 13.48 -2.53 -0.80
CA PHE A 33 13.82 -2.88 -2.18
C PHE A 33 12.96 -4.03 -2.71
N ASP A 34 12.94 -5.17 -2.03
CA ASP A 34 12.19 -6.36 -2.47
C ASP A 34 10.69 -6.08 -2.58
N PHE A 35 10.14 -5.29 -1.64
CA PHE A 35 8.73 -4.95 -1.67
C PHE A 35 8.37 -4.00 -2.82
N VAL A 36 9.24 -3.05 -3.16
CA VAL A 36 9.08 -2.22 -4.35
C VAL A 36 9.11 -3.09 -5.61
N GLN A 37 10.01 -4.09 -5.68
CA GLN A 37 10.07 -5.01 -6.82
C GLN A 37 8.78 -5.79 -7.02
N LEU A 38 8.08 -6.18 -5.95
CA LEU A 38 6.76 -6.82 -6.06
C LEU A 38 5.72 -5.96 -6.79
N SER A 39 5.90 -4.62 -6.81
CA SER A 39 5.00 -3.70 -7.50
C SER A 39 5.15 -3.73 -9.03
N LYS A 40 6.18 -4.40 -9.57
CA LYS A 40 6.35 -4.63 -11.01
C LYS A 40 5.42 -5.71 -11.57
N TYR A 41 4.85 -6.54 -10.70
CA TYR A 41 4.01 -7.67 -11.10
C TYR A 41 2.54 -7.30 -11.03
N ASP A 42 1.74 -7.83 -11.97
CA ASP A 42 0.29 -7.66 -11.89
C ASP A 42 -0.25 -8.59 -10.81
N LEU A 43 -0.51 -8.01 -9.64
CA LEU A 43 -1.09 -8.72 -8.53
C LEU A 43 -2.62 -8.77 -8.60
N ASN A 44 -3.26 -8.33 -9.70
CA ASN A 44 -4.70 -8.47 -9.92
C ASN A 44 -5.11 -9.81 -10.52
N VAL A 45 -4.17 -10.73 -10.71
CA VAL A 45 -4.43 -12.09 -11.20
C VAL A 45 -4.96 -13.00 -10.07
N PHE A 46 -5.95 -12.51 -9.31
CA PHE A 46 -6.66 -13.32 -8.30
C PHE A 46 -8.14 -13.38 -8.63
N ASN A 47 -8.78 -14.49 -8.25
CA ASN A 47 -10.22 -14.65 -8.39
C ASN A 47 -10.93 -13.89 -7.26
N PRO A 48 -11.74 -12.85 -7.55
CA PRO A 48 -12.46 -12.08 -6.52
C PRO A 48 -13.34 -12.95 -5.62
N GLN A 49 -13.91 -14.04 -6.16
CA GLN A 49 -14.74 -14.96 -5.39
C GLN A 49 -13.92 -15.73 -4.33
N MET A 50 -12.65 -16.02 -4.61
CA MET A 50 -11.76 -16.65 -3.62
C MET A 50 -11.47 -15.71 -2.46
N LEU A 51 -11.22 -14.42 -2.73
CA LEU A 51 -11.03 -13.42 -1.67
C LEU A 51 -12.29 -13.26 -0.82
N LEU A 52 -13.46 -13.12 -1.45
CA LEU A 52 -14.73 -13.03 -0.72
C LEU A 52 -14.97 -14.27 0.14
N SER A 53 -14.68 -15.47 -0.39
CA SER A 53 -14.80 -16.73 0.34
C SER A 53 -13.83 -16.79 1.53
N ALA A 54 -12.58 -16.35 1.37
CA ALA A 54 -11.62 -16.30 2.48
C ALA A 54 -12.10 -15.38 3.60
N VAL A 55 -12.66 -14.23 3.24
CA VAL A 55 -13.13 -13.22 4.20
C VAL A 55 -14.37 -13.68 4.96
N PHE A 56 -15.17 -14.60 4.40
CA PHE A 56 -16.26 -15.25 5.13
C PHE A 56 -15.76 -16.00 6.39
N PHE A 57 -14.55 -16.56 6.34
CA PHE A 57 -13.94 -17.24 7.48
C PHE A 57 -13.25 -16.27 8.46
N TRP A 58 -13.15 -14.97 8.15
CA TRP A 58 -12.55 -13.99 9.04
C TRP A 58 -13.37 -13.82 10.32
N ASN A 59 -12.75 -14.01 11.47
CA ASN A 59 -13.34 -13.70 12.75
C ASN A 59 -12.65 -12.49 13.38
N LYS A 60 -13.42 -11.40 13.48
CA LYS A 60 -12.96 -10.11 14.02
C LYS A 60 -12.60 -10.16 15.51
N GLU A 61 -13.22 -11.03 16.31
CA GLU A 61 -12.93 -11.12 17.75
C GLU A 61 -11.59 -11.78 18.01
N THR A 62 -11.22 -12.78 17.22
CA THR A 62 -9.96 -13.52 17.36
C THR A 62 -8.85 -13.02 16.44
N HIS A 63 -9.14 -12.07 15.54
CA HIS A 63 -8.26 -11.63 14.45
C HIS A 63 -7.62 -12.80 13.68
N ALA A 64 -8.44 -13.80 13.34
CA ALA A 64 -7.98 -14.99 12.65
C ALA A 64 -9.06 -15.57 11.72
N PHE A 65 -8.63 -16.28 10.68
CA PHE A 65 -9.51 -17.09 9.85
C PHE A 65 -9.84 -18.41 10.55
N LYS A 66 -11.13 -18.73 10.65
CA LYS A 66 -11.64 -19.97 11.26
C LYS A 66 -12.11 -20.94 10.18
N PHE A 67 -11.21 -21.76 9.68
CA PHE A 67 -11.54 -22.81 8.72
C PHE A 67 -11.96 -24.10 9.44
N PRO A 68 -12.69 -25.01 8.77
CA PRO A 68 -13.00 -26.34 9.33
C PRO A 68 -11.75 -27.15 9.71
N CYS A 69 -10.63 -26.92 9.02
CA CYS A 69 -9.35 -27.58 9.27
C CYS A 69 -8.45 -26.88 10.31
N GLY A 70 -8.87 -25.74 10.86
CA GLY A 70 -8.11 -25.03 11.89
C GLY A 70 -8.15 -23.52 11.77
N ILE A 71 -7.45 -22.87 12.71
CA ILE A 71 -7.33 -21.41 12.79
C ILE A 71 -6.06 -20.97 12.05
N VAL A 72 -6.18 -19.97 11.19
CA VAL A 72 -5.04 -19.35 10.50
C VAL A 72 -5.01 -17.87 10.84
N CYS A 73 -3.91 -17.42 11.43
CA CYS A 73 -3.69 -16.02 11.79
C CYS A 73 -2.49 -15.50 10.99
N PRO A 74 -2.69 -14.56 10.04
CA PRO A 74 -1.57 -13.91 9.37
C PRO A 74 -0.73 -13.14 10.40
N THR A 75 0.57 -13.36 10.39
CA THR A 75 1.50 -12.82 11.38
C THR A 75 2.47 -11.83 10.76
N LEU A 76 3.28 -11.18 11.61
CA LEU A 76 4.38 -10.35 11.14
C LEU A 76 5.39 -11.17 10.30
N LEU A 77 5.58 -12.45 10.63
CA LEU A 77 6.50 -13.32 9.91
C LEU A 77 6.01 -13.58 8.47
N ASP A 78 4.70 -13.77 8.29
CA ASP A 78 4.10 -13.94 6.97
C ASP A 78 4.28 -12.68 6.11
N ILE A 79 4.05 -11.50 6.69
CA ILE A 79 4.29 -10.23 6.01
C ILE A 79 5.74 -10.08 5.57
N VAL A 80 6.69 -10.38 6.46
CA VAL A 80 8.13 -10.32 6.18
C VAL A 80 8.51 -11.32 5.09
N ALA A 81 8.01 -12.56 5.15
CA ALA A 81 8.31 -13.60 4.18
C ALA A 81 7.78 -13.25 2.77
N ILE A 82 6.60 -12.65 2.67
CA ILE A 82 6.00 -12.25 1.39
C ILE A 82 6.68 -11.02 0.82
N THR A 83 6.95 -9.99 1.66
CA THR A 83 7.34 -8.66 1.18
C THR A 83 8.85 -8.39 1.22
N GLY A 84 9.63 -9.19 1.95
CA GLY A 84 11.05 -8.92 2.22
C GLY A 84 11.30 -7.74 3.17
N LEU A 85 10.24 -7.13 3.74
CA LEU A 85 10.37 -6.03 4.70
C LEU A 85 11.04 -6.50 5.99
N LYS A 86 11.73 -5.59 6.69
CA LYS A 86 12.34 -5.90 8.00
C LYS A 86 11.27 -5.99 9.10
N PRO A 87 11.35 -6.98 10.03
CA PRO A 87 10.43 -7.11 11.16
C PRO A 87 10.64 -6.04 12.25
N LEU A 88 11.80 -5.38 12.23
CA LEU A 88 12.24 -4.40 13.21
C LEU A 88 12.62 -3.09 12.51
N GLY A 89 12.41 -2.00 13.22
CA GLY A 89 12.61 -0.64 12.73
C GLY A 89 11.88 0.37 13.60
N ASP A 90 12.01 1.63 13.26
CA ASP A 90 11.36 2.73 13.96
C ASP A 90 9.85 2.68 13.73
N ARG A 91 9.09 2.96 14.79
CA ARG A 91 7.63 3.01 14.71
C ARG A 91 7.24 4.27 13.94
N TYR A 92 6.47 4.10 12.85
CA TYR A 92 5.84 5.24 12.20
C TYR A 92 4.70 5.77 13.06
N LEU A 93 4.81 7.04 13.45
CA LEU A 93 3.77 7.78 14.15
C LEU A 93 3.57 9.10 13.38
N PRO A 94 2.44 9.25 12.64
CA PRO A 94 2.21 10.41 11.79
C PRO A 94 2.34 11.75 12.51
N ASN A 95 1.99 11.79 13.80
CA ASN A 95 2.01 13.00 14.61
C ASN A 95 3.37 13.30 15.25
N ILE A 96 4.36 12.42 15.10
CA ILE A 96 5.69 12.54 15.72
C ILE A 96 6.78 12.72 14.65
N LEU A 97 6.58 12.13 13.47
CA LEU A 97 7.49 12.37 12.35
C LEU A 97 7.25 13.76 11.78
N GLU A 98 8.16 14.67 12.12
CA GLU A 98 8.23 16.00 11.52
C GLU A 98 8.60 15.91 10.04
N GLU A 99 8.01 16.79 9.25
CA GLU A 99 8.40 17.02 7.86
C GLU A 99 9.80 17.63 7.85
N GLU A 100 10.82 16.87 7.41
CA GLU A 100 12.17 17.43 7.26
C GLU A 100 12.27 18.41 6.09
N ILE A 101 11.51 18.15 5.03
CA ILE A 101 11.30 19.09 3.92
C ILE A 101 9.83 19.50 3.98
N PRO A 102 9.50 20.77 4.26
CA PRO A 102 8.12 21.23 4.30
C PRO A 102 7.44 21.00 2.95
N MET A 103 6.18 20.57 2.97
CA MET A 103 5.38 20.38 1.75
C MET A 103 5.38 21.61 0.81
N THR A 104 5.43 22.82 1.38
CA THR A 104 5.46 24.11 0.66
C THR A 104 6.76 24.36 -0.11
N GLU A 105 7.84 23.69 0.27
CA GLU A 105 9.17 23.82 -0.35
C GLU A 105 9.43 22.72 -1.39
N THR A 106 8.48 21.80 -1.55
CA THR A 106 8.59 20.74 -2.57
C THR A 106 8.17 21.20 -3.95
N LEU A 107 8.77 20.59 -4.97
CA LEU A 107 8.29 20.68 -6.35
C LEU A 107 7.21 19.63 -6.67
N ILE A 108 6.45 19.19 -5.66
CA ILE A 108 5.36 18.22 -5.83
C ILE A 108 4.05 18.97 -6.13
N PHE A 109 3.44 18.65 -7.26
CA PHE A 109 2.14 19.16 -7.69
C PHE A 109 1.00 18.45 -6.95
N TRP A 110 0.54 19.08 -5.87
CA TRP A 110 -0.51 18.56 -4.99
C TRP A 110 -1.95 18.68 -5.54
N ASP A 111 -2.14 19.38 -6.65
CA ASP A 111 -3.44 19.67 -7.27
C ASP A 111 -3.95 18.54 -8.17
N LYS A 112 -3.16 17.46 -8.33
CA LYS A 112 -3.47 16.34 -9.23
C LYS A 112 -4.57 15.45 -8.64
N LYS A 113 -5.74 15.50 -9.27
CA LYS A 113 -6.97 14.80 -8.83
C LYS A 113 -6.99 13.29 -9.09
N THR A 114 -6.02 12.76 -9.83
CA THR A 114 -5.94 11.33 -10.13
C THR A 114 -4.51 10.82 -9.97
N TYR A 115 -4.36 9.55 -9.61
CA TYR A 115 -3.06 8.86 -9.64
C TYR A 115 -2.36 8.97 -11.00
N PHE A 116 -3.10 8.86 -12.11
CA PHE A 116 -2.51 8.97 -13.45
C PHE A 116 -1.97 10.38 -13.75
N ALA A 117 -2.72 11.42 -13.37
CA ALA A 117 -2.28 12.81 -13.50
C ALA A 117 -1.09 13.09 -12.58
N PHE A 118 -1.06 12.51 -11.39
CA PHE A 118 0.06 12.61 -10.47
C PHE A 118 1.32 11.98 -11.05
N VAL A 119 1.26 10.73 -11.52
CA VAL A 119 2.40 10.07 -12.19
C VAL A 119 2.87 10.89 -13.40
N SER A 120 1.97 11.34 -14.26
CA SER A 120 2.33 12.09 -15.47
C SER A 120 2.97 13.45 -15.16
N ALA A 121 2.67 14.06 -14.01
CA ALA A 121 3.23 15.35 -13.61
C ALA A 121 4.60 15.25 -12.92
N HIS A 122 4.97 14.08 -12.41
CA HIS A 122 6.20 13.88 -11.62
C HIS A 122 7.16 12.86 -12.23
N HIS A 123 6.75 12.14 -13.26
CA HIS A 123 7.65 11.29 -14.05
C HIS A 123 8.57 12.20 -14.87
N GLY A 124 9.86 12.24 -14.49
CA GLY A 124 10.87 13.04 -15.19
C GLY A 124 11.20 12.49 -16.57
N GLU A 125 11.81 13.32 -17.40
CA GLU A 125 12.23 12.94 -18.76
C GLU A 125 13.35 11.89 -18.74
N GLU A 126 13.30 10.93 -19.68
CA GLU A 126 14.37 9.95 -19.84
C GLU A 126 15.73 10.61 -20.05
N GLY A 127 16.80 10.01 -19.52
CA GLY A 127 18.17 10.56 -19.61
C GLY A 127 18.47 11.71 -18.65
N THR A 128 17.49 12.30 -17.97
CA THR A 128 17.72 13.31 -16.92
C THR A 128 17.97 12.64 -15.55
N PRO A 129 18.72 13.28 -14.64
CA PRO A 129 18.89 12.76 -13.27
C PRO A 129 17.56 12.78 -12.51
N VAL A 130 17.30 11.73 -11.72
CA VAL A 130 16.16 11.68 -10.81
C VAL A 130 16.39 12.64 -9.65
N THR A 131 15.47 13.58 -9.47
CA THR A 131 15.51 14.55 -8.36
C THR A 131 15.01 13.92 -7.06
N ASP A 132 15.32 14.56 -5.93
CA ASP A 132 14.83 14.08 -4.63
C ASP A 132 13.31 14.22 -4.52
N PHE A 133 12.73 15.27 -5.11
CA PHE A 133 11.28 15.46 -5.18
C PHE A 133 10.59 14.42 -6.05
N GLU A 134 11.18 14.05 -7.19
CA GLU A 134 10.69 12.95 -8.02
C GLU A 134 10.71 11.63 -7.25
N HIS A 135 11.79 11.34 -6.51
CA HIS A 135 11.89 10.15 -5.69
C HIS A 135 10.87 10.14 -4.54
N ILE A 136 10.68 11.25 -3.83
CA ILE A 136 9.67 11.37 -2.77
C ILE A 136 8.25 11.23 -3.35
N ALA A 137 7.97 11.85 -4.50
CA ALA A 137 6.69 11.71 -5.19
C ALA A 137 6.41 10.26 -5.59
N PHE A 138 7.42 9.55 -6.11
CA PHE A 138 7.31 8.13 -6.42
C PHE A 138 7.00 7.30 -5.18
N LEU A 139 7.74 7.49 -4.08
CA LEU A 139 7.50 6.76 -2.82
C LEU A 139 6.12 7.06 -2.26
N LEU A 140 5.66 8.31 -2.35
CA LEU A 140 4.32 8.71 -1.93
C LEU A 140 3.24 8.01 -2.76
N TYR A 141 3.40 8.01 -4.08
CA TYR A 141 2.53 7.27 -5.00
C TYR A 141 2.52 5.78 -4.66
N TRP A 142 3.70 5.17 -4.48
CA TRP A 142 3.87 3.74 -4.23
C TRP A 142 3.22 3.32 -2.90
N LEU A 143 3.45 4.07 -1.82
CA LEU A 143 2.79 3.82 -0.53
C LEU A 143 1.27 3.86 -0.68
N SER A 144 0.76 4.86 -1.41
CA SER A 144 -0.67 5.09 -1.54
C SER A 144 -1.36 4.05 -2.42
N ALA A 145 -0.78 3.75 -3.59
CA ALA A 145 -1.38 2.90 -4.60
C ALA A 145 -1.07 1.42 -4.37
N CYS A 146 0.18 1.08 -4.06
CA CYS A 146 0.67 -0.30 -4.05
C CYS A 146 0.71 -0.89 -2.65
N VAL A 147 1.14 -0.12 -1.64
CA VAL A 147 1.31 -0.66 -0.28
C VAL A 147 0.00 -0.68 0.50
N PHE A 148 -0.70 0.46 0.55
CA PHE A 148 -1.91 0.62 1.36
C PHE A 148 -3.20 0.65 0.53
N CYS A 149 -3.11 0.56 -0.80
CA CYS A 149 -4.25 0.50 -1.73
C CYS A 149 -5.37 1.50 -1.37
N THR A 150 -4.98 2.76 -1.18
CA THR A 150 -5.86 3.78 -0.59
C THR A 150 -7.06 4.07 -1.50
N PRO A 151 -8.30 4.07 -0.98
CA PRO A 151 -9.53 4.26 -1.75
C PRO A 151 -9.81 5.72 -2.17
N SER A 152 -8.76 6.50 -2.35
CA SER A 152 -8.82 7.87 -2.85
C SER A 152 -8.64 7.89 -4.36
N LEU A 153 -9.24 8.86 -5.06
CA LEU A 153 -8.92 9.10 -6.48
C LEU A 153 -7.56 9.78 -6.64
N GLN A 154 -7.19 10.64 -5.69
CA GLN A 154 -5.97 11.42 -5.68
C GLN A 154 -4.94 10.83 -4.70
N VAL A 155 -3.65 11.07 -4.95
CA VAL A 155 -2.58 10.65 -4.04
C VAL A 155 -2.73 11.39 -2.71
N PRO A 156 -2.97 10.70 -1.58
CA PRO A 156 -3.15 11.33 -0.29
C PRO A 156 -1.86 11.95 0.24
N LYS A 157 -1.98 13.13 0.87
CA LYS A 157 -0.85 13.84 1.48
C LYS A 157 -0.35 13.22 2.78
N TYR A 158 -1.19 12.47 3.49
CA TYR A 158 -0.88 11.98 4.84
C TYR A 158 0.20 10.88 4.89
N TYR A 159 0.64 10.35 3.74
CA TYR A 159 1.83 9.49 3.65
C TYR A 159 3.11 10.25 3.30
N TYR A 160 3.05 11.58 3.17
CA TYR A 160 4.20 12.39 2.75
C TYR A 160 5.39 12.25 3.69
N THR A 161 5.17 12.38 5.01
CA THR A 161 6.24 12.19 6.02
C THR A 161 6.82 10.79 6.01
N LEU A 162 6.00 9.76 5.71
CA LEU A 162 6.47 8.39 5.52
C LEU A 162 7.36 8.27 4.27
N ALA A 163 6.93 8.86 3.14
CA ALA A 163 7.69 8.87 1.90
C ALA A 163 9.05 9.57 2.08
N GLN A 164 9.07 10.70 2.79
CA GLN A 164 10.30 11.39 3.16
C GLN A 164 11.20 10.54 4.05
N ALA A 165 10.65 9.90 5.09
CA ALA A 165 11.42 9.04 5.97
C ALA A 165 12.11 7.92 5.19
N LEU A 166 11.42 7.30 4.23
CA LEU A 166 11.99 6.28 3.34
C LEU A 166 13.04 6.86 2.38
N HIS A 167 12.81 8.04 1.82
CA HIS A 167 13.78 8.76 1.00
C HIS A 167 15.09 9.03 1.78
N LEU A 168 14.96 9.42 3.05
CA LEU A 168 16.05 9.68 3.99
C LEU A 168 16.65 8.40 4.59
N LYS A 169 16.25 7.22 4.08
CA LYS A 169 16.76 5.91 4.49
C LYS A 169 16.46 5.56 5.95
N LYS A 170 15.49 6.23 6.58
CA LYS A 170 15.05 5.89 7.94
C LYS A 170 14.49 4.46 7.93
N LYS A 171 14.88 3.67 8.92
CA LYS A 171 14.50 2.25 9.02
C LYS A 171 13.11 2.12 9.61
N ILE A 172 12.10 2.68 8.96
CA ILE A 172 10.71 2.60 9.41
C ILE A 172 10.22 1.15 9.33
N CYS A 173 9.56 0.67 10.38
CA CYS A 173 9.00 -0.67 10.45
C CYS A 173 7.68 -0.78 9.65
N LEU A 174 7.77 -0.78 8.32
CA LEU A 174 6.63 -0.91 7.41
C LEU A 174 5.87 -2.23 7.58
N SER A 175 6.56 -3.31 7.94
CA SER A 175 5.95 -4.64 8.11
C SER A 175 4.85 -4.65 9.19
N LYS A 176 5.05 -3.95 10.31
CA LYS A 176 4.03 -3.77 11.36
C LYS A 176 2.87 -2.90 10.90
N LEU A 177 3.14 -1.84 10.15
CA LEU A 177 2.09 -1.00 9.56
C LEU A 177 1.24 -1.77 8.56
N LEU A 178 1.88 -2.57 7.72
CA LEU A 178 1.20 -3.39 6.72
C LEU A 178 0.35 -4.47 7.38
N LEU A 179 0.84 -5.14 8.42
CA LEU A 179 0.03 -6.10 9.19
C LEU A 179 -1.20 -5.44 9.83
N ALA A 180 -1.02 -4.26 10.45
CA ALA A 180 -2.14 -3.52 11.02
C ALA A 180 -3.14 -3.08 9.94
N SER A 181 -2.66 -2.58 8.80
CA SER A 181 -3.50 -2.23 7.65
C SER A 181 -4.26 -3.44 7.12
N PHE A 182 -3.59 -4.58 7.01
CA PHE A 182 -4.19 -5.83 6.53
C PHE A 182 -5.35 -6.29 7.42
N TYR A 183 -5.17 -6.30 8.74
CA TYR A 183 -6.27 -6.61 9.67
C TYR A 183 -7.43 -5.61 9.56
N ASN A 184 -7.14 -4.31 9.45
CA ASN A 184 -8.17 -3.29 9.26
C ASN A 184 -8.95 -3.51 7.95
N CYS A 185 -8.28 -3.87 6.86
CA CYS A 185 -8.92 -4.18 5.58
C CYS A 185 -9.83 -5.41 5.69
N LEU A 186 -9.39 -6.47 6.38
CA LEU A 186 -10.23 -7.66 6.61
C LEU A 186 -11.47 -7.31 7.44
N ASP A 187 -11.32 -6.52 8.50
CA ASP A 187 -12.43 -6.06 9.32
C ASP A 187 -13.45 -5.21 8.54
N GLU A 188 -12.97 -4.30 7.70
CA GLU A 188 -13.84 -3.45 6.87
C GLU A 188 -14.60 -4.28 5.83
N ALA A 189 -13.93 -5.23 5.21
CA ALA A 189 -14.56 -6.04 4.20
C ALA A 189 -15.51 -7.08 4.77
N PHE A 190 -15.19 -7.68 5.91
CA PHE A 190 -16.13 -8.50 6.68
C PHE A 190 -17.40 -7.69 6.97
N LYS A 191 -17.27 -6.46 7.50
CA LYS A 191 -18.45 -5.59 7.73
C LYS A 191 -19.23 -5.32 6.44
N SER A 192 -18.54 -5.13 5.32
CA SER A 192 -19.16 -4.85 4.03
C SER A 192 -19.98 -6.05 3.52
N LEU A 193 -19.43 -7.26 3.60
CA LEU A 193 -20.13 -8.51 3.24
C LEU A 193 -21.43 -8.67 4.04
N PHE A 194 -21.39 -8.47 5.35
CA PHE A 194 -22.56 -8.66 6.21
C PHE A 194 -23.56 -7.50 6.18
N ARG A 195 -23.16 -6.31 5.70
CA ARG A 195 -24.09 -5.21 5.41
C ARG A 195 -24.92 -5.47 4.15
N GLU A 196 -24.32 -6.08 3.13
CA GLU A 196 -25.03 -6.45 1.89
C GLU A 196 -26.00 -7.63 2.09
N THR A 197 -25.80 -8.45 3.12
CA THR A 197 -26.70 -9.54 3.52
C THR A 197 -27.67 -9.17 4.66
N GLY A 198 -28.01 -7.89 4.84
CA GLY A 198 -29.10 -7.47 5.74
C GLY A 198 -30.42 -8.23 5.47
N PRO A 199 -31.36 -8.28 6.43
CA PRO A 199 -32.46 -9.23 6.43
C PRO A 199 -33.26 -9.13 5.12
N ARG A 200 -33.13 -10.16 4.27
CA ARG A 200 -34.13 -10.40 3.23
C ARG A 200 -35.38 -10.80 3.99
N ASN A 201 -36.40 -9.95 3.98
CA ASN A 201 -37.72 -10.31 4.46
C ASN A 201 -38.19 -11.55 3.70
N LEU A 202 -37.97 -12.73 4.28
CA LEU A 202 -38.56 -14.01 3.87
C LEU A 202 -40.00 -14.07 4.42
N THR A 203 -40.81 -13.08 4.08
CA THR A 203 -42.27 -13.13 4.26
C THR A 203 -42.89 -13.15 2.88
N GLY A 204 -43.11 -14.35 2.35
CA GLY A 204 -43.81 -14.53 1.09
C GLY A 204 -43.46 -15.83 0.39
N LEU A 205 -43.69 -16.97 1.04
CA LEU A 205 -44.03 -18.27 0.42
C LEU A 205 -44.17 -19.32 1.52
N LEU A 206 -45.35 -19.32 2.16
CA LEU A 206 -46.07 -20.49 2.64
C LEU A 206 -47.56 -20.13 2.61
#